data_AF-A0A2D7YSK6-F1
#
_entry.id   AF-A0A2D7YSK6-F1
#
_cell.length_a   1.000
_cell.length_b   1.000
_cell.length_c   1.000
_cell.angle_alpha   90.00
_cell.angle_beta   90.00
_cell.angle_gamma   90.00
#
_symmetry.space_group_name_H-M   'P 1'
#
loop_
_entity.id
_entity.type
_entity.pdbx_description
1 polymer ?
#
loop_
_entity_poly.entity_id
_entity_poly.type
_entity_poly.pdbx_seq_one_letter_code
_entity_poly.pdbx_strand_id
1 'polypeptide(L)' 'WSLTQEQRISYTVTLADNDTIRDLLVMTPHLYRSSQAGRERAEALTTLDVTVDVWLRTFCKQ' A
#
# COMPACT_ATOMS: atom_id res chain seq x y z
N TRP A 1 -23.73 5.41 17.10
CA TRP A 1 -22.37 5.85 16.79
C TRP A 1 -22.47 7.01 15.82
N SER A 2 -21.98 8.19 16.19
CA SER A 2 -21.90 9.36 15.32
C SER A 2 -20.44 9.62 14.96
N LEU A 3 -20.20 10.03 13.71
CA LEU A 3 -18.87 10.47 13.26
C LEU A 3 -18.54 11.78 13.97
N THR A 4 -17.38 11.84 14.62
CA THR A 4 -16.93 13.04 15.34
C THR A 4 -15.74 13.71 14.68
N GLN A 5 -14.92 12.97 13.95
CA GLN A 5 -13.74 13.50 13.26
C GLN A 5 -13.46 12.69 12.00
N GLU A 6 -13.02 13.39 10.96
CA GLU A 6 -12.52 12.82 9.72
C GLU A 6 -11.23 13.54 9.32
N GLN A 7 -10.22 12.78 8.93
CA GLN A 7 -8.94 13.29 8.46
C GLN A 7 -8.41 12.43 7.32
N ARG A 8 -7.90 13.08 6.27
CA ARG A 8 -7.08 12.41 5.25
C ARG A 8 -5.61 12.47 5.66
N ILE A 9 -4.95 11.34 5.63
CA ILE A 9 -3.52 11.20 5.95
C ILE A 9 -2.84 10.67 4.70
N SER A 10 -1.83 11.39 4.21
CA SER A 10 -1.00 10.93 3.10
C SER A 10 0.47 11.19 3.37
N TYR A 11 1.29 10.19 3.08
CA TYR A 11 2.75 10.25 3.25
C TYR A 11 3.42 9.18 2.38
N THR A 12 4.70 9.39 2.09
CA THR A 12 5.51 8.44 1.34
C THR A 12 6.21 7.48 2.29
N VAL A 13 6.30 6.22 1.88
CA VAL A 13 7.10 5.18 2.54
C VAL A 13 8.03 4.56 1.50
N THR A 14 9.29 4.39 1.86
CA THR A 14 10.25 3.64 1.06
C THR A 14 10.28 2.19 1.54
N LEU A 15 10.01 1.25 0.65
CA LEU A 15 10.22 -0.18 0.88
C LEU A 15 11.66 -0.48 0.44
N ALA A 16 12.51 -0.84 1.39
CA ALA A 16 13.96 -0.88 1.18
C ALA A 16 14.50 -2.25 0.75
N ASP A 17 13.62 -3.23 0.53
CA ASP A 17 13.99 -4.59 0.18
C ASP A 17 12.92 -5.28 -0.66
N ASN A 18 13.34 -6.31 -1.38
CA ASN A 18 12.48 -7.06 -2.30
C ASN A 18 11.38 -7.85 -1.59
N ASP A 19 11.66 -8.43 -0.42
CA ASP A 19 10.69 -9.26 0.30
C ASP A 19 9.50 -8.41 0.73
N THR A 20 9.72 -7.22 1.28
CA THR A 20 8.67 -6.26 1.65
C THR A 20 7.85 -5.82 0.44
N ILE A 21 8.50 -5.58 -0.71
CA ILE A 21 7.82 -5.21 -1.96
C ILE A 21 6.94 -6.37 -2.45
N ARG A 22 7.48 -7.59 -2.44
CA ARG A 22 6.76 -8.79 -2.86
C ARG A 22 5.55 -9.03 -1.96
N ASP A 23 5.71 -8.92 -0.64
CA ASP A 23 4.64 -9.13 0.32
C ASP A 23 3.48 -8.16 0.05
N LEU A 24 3.79 -6.87 -0.18
CA LEU A 24 2.79 -5.88 -0.59
C LEU A 24 2.07 -6.25 -1.90
N LEU A 25 2.83 -6.68 -2.92
CA LEU A 25 2.30 -7.01 -4.24
C LEU A 25 1.48 -8.30 -4.26
N VAL A 26 1.76 -9.27 -3.39
CA VAL A 26 0.99 -10.53 -3.25
C VAL A 26 -0.32 -10.30 -2.49
N MET A 27 -0.34 -9.37 -1.53
CA MET A 27 -1.55 -9.00 -0.78
C MET A 27 -2.60 -8.27 -1.63
N THR A 28 -2.26 -7.93 -2.88
CA THR A 28 -3.13 -7.24 -3.82
C THR A 28 -3.17 -7.99 -5.15
N PRO A 29 -4.21 -7.84 -5.98
CA PRO A 29 -4.28 -8.53 -7.27
C PRO A 29 -3.24 -8.05 -8.31
N HIS A 30 -2.33 -7.14 -7.96
CA HIS A 30 -1.40 -6.50 -8.88
C HIS A 30 -0.30 -7.45 -9.40
N LEU A 31 0.26 -8.33 -8.55
CA LEU A 31 1.33 -9.23 -8.98
C LEU A 31 0.85 -10.22 -10.05
N TYR A 32 -0.30 -10.85 -9.82
CA TYR A 32 -0.84 -11.86 -10.73
C TYR A 32 -1.45 -11.26 -12.00
N ARG A 33 -1.91 -10.01 -11.97
CA ARG A 33 -2.40 -9.29 -13.17
C ARG A 33 -1.29 -8.80 -14.09
N SER A 34 -0.05 -8.73 -13.61
CA SER A 34 1.10 -8.34 -14.41
C SER A 34 1.47 -9.41 -15.44
N SER A 35 1.93 -8.98 -16.62
CA SER A 35 2.56 -9.87 -17.60
C SER A 35 3.83 -10.52 -17.03
N GLN A 36 4.36 -11.57 -17.67
CA GLN A 36 5.61 -12.20 -17.25
C GLN A 36 6.75 -11.19 -17.10
N ALA A 37 6.97 -10.33 -18.10
CA ALA A 37 7.96 -9.25 -18.04
C ALA A 37 7.64 -8.18 -16.96
N GLY A 38 6.38 -8.07 -16.52
CA GLY A 38 6.00 -7.21 -15.39
C GLY A 38 6.35 -7.85 -14.04
N ARG A 39 6.17 -9.17 -13.92
CA ARG A 39 6.54 -9.94 -12.72
C ARG A 39 8.05 -9.99 -12.53
N GLU A 40 8.81 -10.25 -13.60
CA GLU A 40 10.29 -10.23 -13.57
C GLU A 40 10.83 -8.86 -13.12
N ARG A 41 10.20 -7.75 -13.58
CA ARG A 41 10.57 -6.41 -13.10
C ARG A 41 10.25 -6.22 -11.63
N ALA A 42 9.09 -6.66 -11.17
CA ALA A 42 8.70 -6.57 -9.76
C ALA A 42 9.64 -7.39 -8.86
N GLU A 43 10.02 -8.59 -9.28
CA GLU A 43 10.99 -9.46 -8.61
C GLU A 43 12.40 -8.87 -8.57
N ALA A 44 12.76 -8.02 -9.54
CA ALA A 44 14.06 -7.34 -9.56
C ALA A 44 14.11 -6.05 -8.73
N LEU A 45 12.98 -5.57 -8.19
CA LEU A 45 12.95 -4.34 -7.40
C LEU A 45 13.67 -4.53 -6.06
N THR A 46 14.66 -3.69 -5.81
CA THR A 46 15.37 -3.64 -4.52
C THR A 46 14.92 -2.47 -3.65
N THR A 47 14.20 -1.51 -4.23
CA THR A 47 13.63 -0.37 -3.52
C THR A 47 12.37 0.09 -4.25
N LEU A 48 11.37 0.54 -3.50
CA LEU A 48 10.14 1.09 -4.05
C LEU A 48 9.57 2.17 -3.12
N ASP A 49 9.44 3.39 -3.65
CA ASP A 49 8.68 4.44 -2.98
C ASP A 49 7.19 4.27 -3.29
N VAL A 50 6.38 4.23 -2.22
CA VAL A 50 4.92 4.14 -2.31
C VAL A 50 4.28 5.26 -1.51
N THR A 51 3.11 5.71 -1.96
CA THR A 51 2.30 6.68 -1.22
C THR A 51 1.22 5.96 -0.45
N VAL A 52 1.21 6.13 0.87
CA VAL A 52 0.08 5.77 1.71
C VAL A 52 -0.95 6.90 1.61
N ASP A 53 -2.20 6.56 1.34
CA ASP A 53 -3.32 7.50 1.30
C ASP A 53 -4.53 6.87 2.00
N VAL A 54 -4.88 7.41 3.18
CA VAL A 54 -5.90 6.82 4.05
C VAL A 54 -6.84 7.88 4.63
N TRP A 55 -8.07 7.47 4.90
CA TRP A 55 -9.04 8.25 5.66
C TRP A 55 -9.14 7.70 7.09
N LEU A 56 -8.79 8.53 8.07
CA LEU A 56 -9.00 8.24 9.48
C LEU A 56 -10.33 8.85 9.93
N ARG A 57 -11.24 8.00 10.43
CA ARG A 57 -12.58 8.39 10.89
C ARG A 57 -12.80 7.92 12.32
N THR A 58 -13.15 8.84 13.21
CA THR A 58 -13.43 8.54 14.62
C THR A 58 -14.92 8.63 14.89
N PHE A 59 -15.46 7.62 15.58
CA PHE A 59 -16.88 7.54 15.94
C PHE A 59 -17.05 7.49 17.45
N CYS A 60 -18.04 8.19 17.98
CA CYS A 60 -18.43 8.14 19.40
C CYS A 60 -19.86 7.59 19.52
N LYS A 61 -20.15 6.87 20.62
CA LYS A 61 -21.52 6.49 20.94
C LYS A 61 -22.18 7.70 21.60
N GLN A 62 -23.32 8.14 21.06
CA GLN A 62 -24.13 9.18 21.69
C GLN A 62 -24.58 8.74 23.08
#